data_AF-A0A945XWL2-F1
#
_entry.id   AF-A0A945XWL2-F1
#
_cell.length_a   1.000
_cell.length_b   1.000
_cell.length_c   1.000
_cell.angle_alpha   90.00
_cell.angle_beta   90.00
_cell.angle_gamma   90.00
#
_symmetry.space_group_name_H-M   'P 1'
#
loop_
_entity.id
_entity.type
_entity.pdbx_description
1 polymer ?
#
loop_
_entity_poly.entity_id
_entity_poly.type
_entity_poly.pdbx_seq_one_letter_code
_entity_poly.pdbx_strand_id
1 'polypeptide(L)' 'MIKGLHHAAYRCRDSEETRAFYEDFLGLPFAGALEINITKSGRETRVLHTFFQ' A
#
# COMPACT_ATOMS: atom_id res chain seq x y z
N MET A 1 -3.17 8.82 -24.79
CA MET A 1 -1.79 8.27 -24.89
C MET A 1 -1.34 7.90 -23.48
N ILE A 2 -0.83 6.70 -23.26
CA ILE A 2 -0.39 6.21 -21.93
C ILE A 2 1.05 6.69 -21.67
N LYS A 3 1.33 7.27 -20.49
CA LYS A 3 2.63 7.87 -20.14
C LYS A 3 3.57 6.95 -19.35
N GLY A 4 3.04 5.94 -18.67
CA GLY A 4 3.81 5.03 -17.81
C GLY A 4 2.97 4.42 -16.70
N LEU A 5 3.61 3.63 -15.83
CA LEU A 5 2.99 3.09 -14.62
C LEU A 5 2.92 4.18 -13.55
N HIS A 6 1.73 4.44 -13.01
CA HIS A 6 1.54 5.42 -11.95
C HIS A 6 1.90 4.87 -10.56
N HIS A 7 1.58 3.60 -10.30
CA HIS A 7 1.91 2.90 -9.06
C HIS A 7 1.72 1.39 -9.25
N ALA A 8 2.30 0.58 -8.36
CA ALA A 8 2.04 -0.84 -8.22
C ALA A 8 1.56 -1.15 -6.81
N ALA A 9 0.63 -2.08 -6.67
CA ALA A 9 0.11 -2.52 -5.38
C ALA A 9 0.38 -4.01 -5.22
N TYR A 10 0.92 -4.39 -4.06
CA TYR A 10 1.24 -5.77 -3.71
C TYR A 10 0.54 -6.14 -2.40
N ARG A 11 0.18 -7.41 -2.25
CA ARG A 11 -0.36 -7.91 -0.98
C ARG A 11 0.80 -8.07 0.00
N CYS A 12 0.67 -7.43 1.16
CA CYS A 12 1.54 -7.68 2.30
C CYS A 12 0.83 -8.62 3.30
N ARG A 13 1.62 -9.33 4.10
CA ARG A 13 1.12 -10.10 5.24
C ARG A 13 1.04 -9.21 6.48
N ASP A 14 2.10 -8.45 6.73
CA ASP A 14 2.24 -7.51 7.83
C ASP A 14 2.73 -6.17 7.25
N SER A 15 2.05 -5.08 7.64
CA SER A 15 2.35 -3.75 7.12
C SER A 15 3.61 -3.15 7.73
N GLU A 16 3.95 -3.50 8.96
CA GLU A 16 5.10 -2.94 9.66
C GLU A 16 6.39 -3.62 9.21
N GLU A 17 6.37 -4.95 9.02
CA GLU A 17 7.49 -5.66 8.39
C GLU A 17 7.75 -5.14 6.97
N THR A 18 6.68 -4.85 6.22
CA THR A 18 6.78 -4.26 4.89
C THR A 18 7.31 -2.82 4.95
N ARG A 19 6.85 -2.02 5.92
CA ARG A 19 7.32 -0.64 6.13
C ARG A 19 8.83 -0.61 6.37
N ALA A 20 9.36 -1.47 7.24
CA ALA A 20 10.80 -1.56 7.47
C ALA A 20 11.58 -1.87 6.18
N PHE A 21 11.09 -2.76 5.32
CA PHE A 21 11.73 -3.02 4.03
C PHE A 21 11.71 -1.80 3.09
N TYR A 22 10.56 -1.13 2.96
CA TYR A 22 10.43 0.00 2.04
C TYR A 22 11.14 1.27 2.57
N GLU A 23 11.02 1.60 3.86
CA GLU A 23 11.65 2.78 4.46
C GLU A 23 13.13 2.55 4.78
N ASP A 24 13.48 1.49 5.52
CA ASP A 24 14.84 1.36 6.07
C ASP A 24 15.81 0.78 5.02
N PHE A 25 15.35 -0.17 4.21
CA PHE A 25 16.21 -0.81 3.21
C PHE A 25 16.18 -0.10 1.85
N LEU A 26 15.00 0.24 1.33
CA LEU A 26 14.88 0.92 0.03
C LEU A 26 14.93 2.46 0.12
N GLY A 27 14.72 3.05 1.30
CA GLY A 27 14.74 4.51 1.48
C GLY A 27 13.50 5.23 0.96
N LEU A 28 12.39 4.52 0.71
CA LEU A 28 11.15 5.09 0.20
C LEU A 28 10.32 5.62 1.37
N PRO A 29 10.08 6.94 1.48
CA PRO A 29 9.43 7.51 2.65
C PRO A 29 7.96 7.09 2.75
N PHE A 30 7.48 6.87 3.97
CA PHE A 30 6.06 6.65 4.23
C PHE A 30 5.22 7.84 3.75
N ALA A 31 4.20 7.54 2.95
CA ALA A 31 3.27 8.54 2.41
C ALA A 31 1.94 8.59 3.15
N GLY A 32 1.51 7.47 3.74
CA GLY A 32 0.23 7.37 4.43
C GLY A 32 -0.30 5.95 4.54
N ALA A 33 -1.34 5.77 5.36
CA ALA A 33 -2.06 4.52 5.48
C ALA A 33 -3.58 4.75 5.46
N LEU A 34 -4.31 3.80 4.89
CA LEU A 34 -5.77 3.86 4.73
C LEU A 34 -6.38 2.50 5.07
N GLU A 35 -7.18 2.46 6.14
CA GLU A 35 -8.03 1.32 6.43
C GLU A 35 -9.30 1.38 5.56
N ILE A 36 -9.68 0.25 4.98
CA ILE A 36 -10.98 0.09 4.33
C ILE A 36 -11.71 -1.12 4.90
N ASN A 37 -13.02 -0.95 5.09
CA ASN A 37 -13.90 -2.00 5.59
C ASN A 37 -14.87 -2.53 4.52
N ILE A 38 -14.94 -1.87 3.36
CA ILE A 38 -15.77 -2.29 2.22
C ILE A 38 -14.95 -2.07 0.94
N THR A 39 -14.93 -3.05 0.05
CA THR A 39 -14.26 -2.94 -1.26
C THR A 39 -15.02 -2.01 -2.19
N LYS A 40 -14.37 -1.57 -3.28
CA LYS A 40 -15.05 -0.74 -4.30
C LYS A 40 -16.25 -1.42 -4.95
N SER A 41 -16.32 -2.75 -4.95
CA SER A 41 -17.44 -3.55 -5.45
C SER A 41 -18.48 -3.89 -4.37
N GLY A 42 -18.38 -3.34 -3.16
CA GLY A 42 -19.38 -3.48 -2.09
C GLY A 42 -19.22 -4.71 -1.20
N ARG A 43 -18.08 -5.41 -1.24
CA ARG A 43 -17.83 -6.58 -0.36
C ARG A 43 -17.26 -6.11 0.98
N GLU A 44 -17.75 -6.66 2.08
CA GLU A 44 -17.11 -6.46 3.39
C GLU A 44 -15.66 -6.95 3.37
N THR A 45 -14.78 -6.22 4.05
CA THR A 45 -13.37 -6.53 4.19
C THR A 45 -12.81 -5.84 5.44
N ARG A 46 -11.55 -6.10 5.76
CA ARG A 46 -10.81 -5.39 6.81
C ARG A 46 -9.35 -5.40 6.43
N VAL A 47 -8.92 -4.40 5.66
CA VAL A 47 -7.56 -4.33 5.12
C VAL A 47 -6.96 -2.95 5.29
N LEU A 48 -5.65 -2.91 5.52
CA LEU A 48 -4.85 -1.70 5.60
C LEU A 48 -4.05 -1.54 4.30
N HIS A 49 -4.18 -0.38 3.65
CA HIS A 49 -3.30 0.02 2.56
C HIS A 49 -2.22 0.93 3.12
N THR A 50 -0.98 0.69 2.73
CA THR A 50 0.19 1.46 3.17
C THR A 50 0.93 1.93 1.93
N PHE A 51 1.23 3.22 1.88
CA PHE A 51 1.77 3.89 0.69
C PHE A 51 3.18 4.43 0.98
N PHE A 52 4.05 4.35 -0.02
CA PHE A 52 5.43 4.85 -0.01
C PHE A 52 5.69 5.67 -1.28
N GLN A 53 6.66 6.59 -1.26
CA GLN A 53 7.01 7.44 -2.42
C GLN A 53 8.30 7.01 -3.11
#